data_AF-A0A9E0EFB6-F1
#
_entry.id   AF-A0A9E0EFB6-F1
#
_cell.length_a   1.000
_cell.length_b   1.000
_cell.length_c   1.000
_cell.angle_alpha   90.00
_cell.angle_beta   90.00
_cell.angle_gamma   90.00
#
_symmetry.space_group_name_H-M   'P 1'
#
loop_
_entity.id
_entity.type
_entity.pdbx_description
1 polymer ?
#
loop_
_entity_poly.entity_id
_entity_poly.type
_entity_poly.pdbx_seq_one_letter_code
_entity_poly.pdbx_strand_id
1 'polypeptide(L)'
;MATTWQPSRNARLTLKQLGLSVSQIDTAADTYGGQSGEKSDIAFMRYAREHADSPDLARGTAKALEIPLNWQPSPAVEAKLVAAGYQHDAIAHYRELFVISAREQGRALRDPGKAFLAYCQCRAPALQGPLPANWLPSTSVLEKLVQAGQLEQTHIPEHIAGFVRSHSQTLSNNWDRSFQLWVQRRRAPA
;
A
#
# COMPACT_ATOMS: atom_id res chain seq x y z
N MET A 1 -2.55 40.80 -3.98
CA MET A 1 -3.03 40.08 -5.18
C MET A 1 -3.38 38.67 -4.74
N ALA A 2 -4.66 38.29 -4.77
CA ALA A 2 -5.06 36.94 -4.37
C ALA A 2 -4.60 35.95 -5.43
N THR A 3 -3.69 35.05 -5.07
CA THR A 3 -3.18 34.03 -5.97
C THR A 3 -4.31 33.07 -6.29
N THR A 4 -4.84 33.12 -7.51
CA THR A 4 -5.86 32.18 -7.98
C THR A 4 -5.26 30.78 -7.91
N TRP A 5 -5.85 29.91 -7.08
CA TRP A 5 -5.38 28.54 -6.93
C TRP A 5 -5.43 27.82 -8.30
N GLN A 6 -4.40 27.03 -8.60
CA GLN A 6 -4.27 26.28 -9.84
C GLN A 6 -4.00 24.80 -9.54
N PRO A 7 -4.58 23.86 -10.31
CA PRO A 7 -4.34 22.44 -10.12
C PRO A 7 -2.92 22.07 -10.53
N SER A 8 -2.33 21.08 -9.84
CA SER A 8 -0.98 20.64 -10.14
C SER A 8 -0.86 20.01 -11.52
N ARG A 9 0.38 19.94 -12.03
CA ARG A 9 0.71 19.24 -13.27
C ARG A 9 0.23 17.78 -13.26
N ASN A 10 0.28 17.11 -12.11
CA ASN A 10 -0.15 15.72 -11.98
C ASN A 10 -1.67 15.58 -12.13
N ALA A 11 -2.45 16.51 -11.54
CA ALA A 11 -3.90 16.51 -11.70
C ALA A 11 -4.30 16.71 -13.17
N ARG A 12 -3.69 17.68 -13.84
CA ARG A 12 -3.90 17.96 -15.27
C ARG A 12 -3.54 16.75 -16.16
N LEU A 13 -2.39 16.12 -15.92
CA LEU A 13 -1.97 14.90 -16.63
C LEU A 13 -2.95 13.74 -16.44
N THR A 14 -3.44 13.55 -15.21
CA THR A 14 -4.40 12.50 -14.87
C THR A 14 -5.70 12.68 -15.66
N LEU A 15 -6.26 13.89 -15.68
CA LEU A 15 -7.49 14.18 -16.43
C LEU A 15 -7.32 13.99 -17.94
N LYS A 16 -6.15 14.38 -18.48
CA LYS A 16 -5.82 14.14 -19.90
C LYS A 16 -5.76 12.64 -20.23
N GLN A 17 -5.19 11.83 -19.34
CA GLN A 17 -5.16 10.37 -19.51
C GLN A 17 -6.55 9.73 -19.44
N LEU A 18 -7.47 10.35 -18.70
CA LEU A 18 -8.86 9.92 -18.60
C LEU A 18 -9.71 10.35 -19.81
N GLY A 19 -9.17 11.14 -20.75
CA GLY A 19 -9.85 11.53 -21.98
C GLY A 19 -10.40 12.96 -21.99
N LEU A 20 -10.06 13.81 -21.01
CA LEU A 20 -10.37 15.24 -21.12
C LEU A 20 -9.39 15.93 -22.08
N SER A 21 -9.95 16.83 -22.90
CA SER A 21 -9.17 17.78 -23.69
C SER A 21 -8.55 18.86 -22.79
N VAL A 22 -7.49 19.51 -23.29
CA VAL A 22 -6.81 20.60 -22.58
C VAL A 22 -7.78 21.75 -22.27
N SER A 23 -8.64 22.11 -23.23
CA SER A 23 -9.65 23.16 -23.06
C SER A 23 -10.66 22.82 -21.97
N GLN A 24 -11.13 21.57 -21.88
CA GLN A 24 -12.03 21.15 -20.80
C GLN A 24 -11.36 21.25 -19.42
N ILE A 25 -10.08 20.88 -19.33
CA ILE A 25 -9.31 20.97 -18.08
C ILE A 25 -9.11 22.42 -17.65
N ASP A 26 -8.79 23.32 -18.59
CA ASP A 26 -8.58 24.73 -18.30
C ASP A 26 -9.90 25.41 -17.88
N THR A 27 -11.01 25.17 -18.59
CA THR A 27 -12.34 25.67 -18.19
C THR A 27 -12.75 25.17 -16.80
N ALA A 28 -12.49 23.90 -16.49
CA ALA A 28 -12.76 23.35 -15.17
C ALA A 28 -11.87 24.00 -14.09
N ALA A 29 -10.60 24.28 -14.40
CA ALA A 29 -9.65 24.90 -13.47
C ALA A 29 -10.06 26.34 -13.15
N ASP A 30 -10.48 27.11 -14.15
CA ASP A 30 -10.94 28.48 -13.97
C ASP A 30 -12.23 28.54 -13.14
N THR A 31 -13.19 27.66 -13.45
CA THR A 31 -14.48 27.60 -12.75
C THR A 31 -14.29 27.16 -11.30
N TYR A 32 -13.51 26.10 -11.08
CA TYR A 32 -13.21 25.59 -9.74
C TYR A 32 -12.34 26.56 -8.94
N GLY A 33 -11.42 27.27 -9.60
CA GLY A 33 -10.59 28.34 -9.03
C GLY A 33 -11.40 29.48 -8.44
N GLY A 34 -12.54 29.82 -9.06
CA GLY A 34 -13.47 30.86 -8.59
C GLY A 34 -14.43 30.45 -7.47
N GLN A 35 -14.61 29.16 -7.19
CA GLN A 35 -15.55 28.68 -6.15
C GLN A 35 -14.98 28.77 -4.72
N SER A 36 -15.82 29.02 -3.71
CA SER A 36 -15.46 28.88 -2.30
C SER A 36 -15.55 27.42 -1.87
N GLY A 37 -14.41 26.76 -1.64
CA GLY A 37 -14.37 25.34 -1.26
C GLY A 37 -12.94 24.85 -1.00
N GLU A 38 -12.80 23.58 -0.63
CA GLU A 38 -11.49 22.92 -0.48
C GLU A 38 -10.71 23.06 -1.78
N LYS A 39 -9.50 23.62 -1.75
CA LYS A 39 -8.64 23.82 -2.92
C LYS A 39 -7.58 22.72 -2.99
N SER A 40 -8.00 21.52 -3.41
CA SER A 40 -7.10 20.37 -3.54
C SER A 40 -7.18 19.74 -4.93
N ASP A 41 -6.07 19.14 -5.38
CA ASP A 41 -6.01 18.42 -6.66
C ASP A 41 -7.06 17.32 -6.76
N ILE A 42 -7.35 16.66 -5.63
CA ILE A 42 -8.31 15.55 -5.57
C ILE A 42 -9.73 16.07 -5.80
N ALA A 43 -10.11 17.13 -5.08
CA ALA A 43 -11.43 17.72 -5.22
C ALA A 43 -11.61 18.37 -6.60
N PHE A 44 -10.57 18.99 -7.17
CA PHE A 44 -10.57 19.46 -8.56
C PHE A 44 -10.77 18.34 -9.57
N MET A 45 -10.01 17.24 -9.47
CA MET A 45 -10.15 16.12 -10.41
C MET A 45 -11.54 15.46 -10.33
N ARG A 46 -12.16 15.43 -9.13
CA ARG A 46 -13.55 14.99 -8.97
C ARG A 46 -14.51 15.94 -9.70
N TYR A 47 -14.43 17.23 -9.40
CA TYR A 47 -15.24 18.27 -10.03
C TYR A 47 -15.14 18.23 -11.57
N ALA A 48 -13.92 18.21 -12.10
CA ALA A 48 -13.65 18.21 -13.54
C ALA A 48 -14.23 16.98 -14.27
N ARG A 49 -14.38 15.84 -13.58
CA ARG A 49 -14.99 14.64 -14.16
C ARG A 49 -16.51 14.70 -14.14
N GLU A 50 -17.09 15.17 -13.03
CA GLU A 50 -18.54 15.28 -12.87
C GLU A 50 -19.14 16.31 -13.83
N HIS A 51 -18.37 17.35 -14.18
CA HIS A 51 -18.82 18.46 -15.03
C HIS A 51 -18.30 18.38 -16.47
N ALA A 52 -17.51 17.36 -16.81
CA ALA A 52 -17.08 17.13 -18.18
C ALA A 52 -18.14 16.30 -18.91
N ASP A 53 -18.88 16.95 -19.81
CA ASP A 53 -19.73 16.28 -20.79
C ASP A 53 -18.87 15.68 -21.90
N SER A 54 -18.15 14.60 -21.58
CA SER A 54 -17.22 13.93 -22.49
C SER A 54 -17.50 12.42 -22.56
N PRO A 55 -17.98 11.90 -23.70
CA PRO A 55 -18.14 10.45 -23.89
C PRO A 55 -16.79 9.70 -23.88
N ASP A 56 -15.69 10.37 -24.23
CA ASP A 56 -14.34 9.82 -24.11
C ASP A 56 -13.87 9.78 -22.65
N LEU A 57 -14.35 10.68 -21.79
CA LEU A 57 -14.18 10.57 -20.35
C LEU A 57 -14.90 9.32 -19.83
N ALA A 58 -16.15 9.06 -20.23
CA ALA A 58 -16.89 7.85 -19.81
C ALA A 58 -16.17 6.56 -20.25
N ARG A 59 -15.59 6.55 -21.45
CA ARG A 59 -14.84 5.40 -22.00
C ARG A 59 -13.45 5.26 -21.36
N GLY A 60 -12.75 6.37 -21.15
CA GLY A 60 -11.45 6.43 -20.48
C GLY A 60 -11.55 6.14 -18.99
N THR A 61 -12.63 6.56 -18.33
CA THR A 61 -12.95 6.16 -16.96
C THR A 61 -13.28 4.69 -16.87
N ALA A 62 -14.17 4.14 -17.70
CA ALA A 62 -14.45 2.71 -17.72
C ALA A 62 -13.20 1.84 -17.98
N LYS A 63 -12.31 2.30 -18.88
CA LYS A 63 -11.07 1.58 -19.23
C LYS A 63 -9.94 1.76 -18.22
N ALA A 64 -9.88 2.89 -17.51
CA ALA A 64 -8.75 3.24 -16.64
C ALA A 64 -9.07 3.27 -15.14
N LEU A 65 -10.34 3.35 -14.73
CA LEU A 65 -10.77 3.57 -13.34
C LEU A 65 -11.36 2.34 -12.63
N GLU A 66 -11.66 1.27 -13.34
CA GLU A 66 -12.24 0.10 -12.69
C GLU A 66 -11.15 -0.91 -12.34
N ILE A 67 -10.39 -0.61 -11.28
CA ILE A 67 -9.91 -1.71 -10.44
C ILE A 67 -11.17 -2.40 -9.91
N PRO A 68 -11.42 -3.66 -10.28
CA PRO A 68 -12.63 -4.33 -9.84
C PRO A 68 -12.58 -4.55 -8.32
N LEU A 69 -13.74 -4.59 -7.64
CA LEU A 69 -13.80 -4.77 -6.18
C LEU A 69 -13.07 -6.04 -5.71
N ASN A 70 -13.09 -7.07 -6.55
CA ASN A 70 -12.42 -8.35 -6.32
C ASN A 70 -10.99 -8.39 -6.89
N TRP A 71 -10.41 -7.26 -7.29
CA TRP A 71 -9.02 -7.21 -7.75
C TRP A 71 -8.08 -7.83 -6.73
N GLN A 72 -7.12 -8.60 -7.23
CA GLN A 72 -6.08 -9.21 -6.40
C GLN A 72 -4.69 -8.75 -6.89
N PRO A 73 -3.73 -8.54 -5.96
CA PRO A 73 -2.35 -8.44 -6.34
C PRO A 73 -1.90 -9.74 -7.03
N SER A 74 -0.95 -9.63 -7.96
CA SER A 74 -0.34 -10.82 -8.52
C SER A 74 0.50 -11.57 -7.47
N PRO A 75 0.76 -12.88 -7.63
CA PRO A 75 1.61 -13.64 -6.70
C PRO A 75 3.00 -13.02 -6.51
N ALA A 76 3.54 -12.37 -7.54
CA ALA A 76 4.82 -11.67 -7.48
C ALA A 76 4.78 -10.41 -6.59
N VAL A 77 3.65 -9.71 -6.55
CA VAL A 77 3.43 -8.55 -5.66
C VAL A 77 3.24 -9.03 -4.22
N GLU A 78 2.45 -10.09 -4.02
CA GLU A 78 2.21 -10.67 -2.71
C GLU A 78 3.52 -11.20 -2.09
N ALA A 79 4.32 -11.95 -2.86
CA ALA A 79 5.63 -12.42 -2.41
C ALA A 79 6.57 -11.27 -1.97
N LYS A 80 6.53 -10.13 -2.66
CA LYS A 80 7.30 -8.93 -2.27
C LYS A 80 6.80 -8.31 -0.96
N LEU A 81 5.49 -8.32 -0.71
CA LEU A 81 4.91 -7.84 0.55
C LEU A 81 5.23 -8.80 1.70
N VAL A 82 5.13 -10.11 1.49
CA VAL A 82 5.53 -11.12 2.47
C VAL A 82 7.01 -11.00 2.80
N ALA A 83 7.88 -10.85 1.79
CA ALA A 83 9.30 -10.60 1.99
C ALA A 83 9.60 -9.28 2.73
N ALA A 84 8.70 -8.29 2.62
CA ALA A 84 8.75 -7.05 3.39
C ALA A 84 8.17 -7.19 4.82
N GLY A 85 7.69 -8.38 5.20
CA GLY A 85 7.19 -8.69 6.54
C GLY A 85 5.68 -8.58 6.72
N TYR A 86 4.91 -8.31 5.65
CA TYR A 86 3.46 -8.27 5.74
C TYR A 86 2.87 -9.68 5.85
N GLN A 87 1.92 -9.85 6.78
CA GLN A 87 1.13 -11.07 6.90
C GLN A 87 0.03 -11.11 5.83
N HIS A 88 -0.40 -12.31 5.40
CA HIS A 88 -1.45 -12.46 4.37
C HIS A 88 -2.75 -11.73 4.74
N ASP A 89 -3.19 -11.79 6.00
CA ASP A 89 -4.40 -11.09 6.46
C ASP A 89 -4.25 -9.56 6.37
N ALA A 90 -3.06 -9.03 6.67
CA ALA A 90 -2.78 -7.61 6.52
C ALA A 90 -2.78 -7.20 5.04
N ILE A 91 -2.20 -8.04 4.16
CA ILE A 91 -2.24 -7.82 2.71
C ILE A 91 -3.69 -7.78 2.22
N ALA A 92 -4.53 -8.71 2.66
CA ALA A 92 -5.95 -8.75 2.30
C ALA A 92 -6.68 -7.49 2.77
N HIS A 93 -6.50 -7.09 4.03
CA HIS A 93 -7.09 -5.87 4.59
C HIS A 93 -6.65 -4.60 3.83
N TYR A 94 -5.35 -4.44 3.59
CA TYR A 94 -4.85 -3.28 2.85
C TYR A 94 -5.27 -3.28 1.39
N ARG A 95 -5.45 -4.46 0.78
CA ARG A 95 -5.98 -4.56 -0.57
C ARG A 95 -7.39 -3.98 -0.64
N GLU A 96 -8.26 -4.30 0.31
CA GLU A 96 -9.62 -3.73 0.35
C GLU A 96 -9.59 -2.21 0.47
N LEU A 97 -8.81 -1.68 1.42
CA LEU A 97 -8.64 -0.23 1.59
C LEU A 97 -8.06 0.44 0.36
N PHE A 98 -7.07 -0.18 -0.29
CA PHE A 98 -6.47 0.31 -1.52
C PHE A 98 -7.48 0.37 -2.67
N VAL A 99 -8.27 -0.69 -2.87
CA VAL A 99 -9.28 -0.75 -3.93
C VAL A 99 -10.34 0.33 -3.70
N ILE A 100 -10.86 0.48 -2.49
CA ILE A 100 -11.84 1.53 -2.14
C ILE A 100 -11.23 2.91 -2.40
N SER A 101 -10.03 3.18 -1.87
CA SER A 101 -9.38 4.48 -2.00
C SER A 101 -9.03 4.82 -3.45
N ALA A 102 -8.58 3.84 -4.23
CA ALA A 102 -8.27 4.02 -5.65
C ALA A 102 -9.52 4.39 -6.46
N ARG A 103 -10.66 3.77 -6.14
CA ARG A 103 -11.96 4.08 -6.77
C ARG A 103 -12.49 5.45 -6.37
N GLU A 104 -12.42 5.81 -5.08
CA GLU A 104 -12.86 7.12 -4.59
C GLU A 104 -12.03 8.29 -5.15
N GLN A 105 -10.73 8.07 -5.31
CA GLN A 105 -9.86 9.05 -5.96
C GLN A 105 -10.08 9.05 -7.47
N GLY A 106 -10.57 7.93 -8.02
CA GLY A 106 -10.63 7.62 -9.43
C GLY A 106 -9.33 7.99 -10.14
N ARG A 107 -8.22 7.45 -9.64
CA ARG A 107 -6.93 7.55 -10.32
C ARG A 107 -6.83 6.42 -11.33
N ALA A 108 -6.49 6.76 -12.56
CA ALA A 108 -6.06 5.77 -13.55
C ALA A 108 -4.77 5.10 -13.06
N LEU A 109 -4.86 3.83 -12.64
CA LEU A 109 -3.69 3.08 -12.21
C LEU A 109 -3.16 2.27 -13.38
N ARG A 110 -2.09 2.78 -14.01
CA ARG A 110 -1.39 2.08 -15.10
C ARG A 110 -0.87 0.70 -14.68
N ASP A 111 -0.51 0.55 -13.41
CA ASP A 111 -0.11 -0.71 -12.78
C ASP A 111 -0.64 -0.76 -11.34
N PRO A 112 -1.81 -1.40 -11.12
CA PRO A 112 -2.40 -1.57 -9.79
C PRO A 112 -1.48 -2.28 -8.80
N GLY A 113 -0.68 -3.25 -9.25
CA GLY A 113 0.20 -4.02 -8.37
C GLY A 113 1.35 -3.17 -7.83
N LYS A 114 1.98 -2.36 -8.69
CA LYS A 114 3.02 -1.40 -8.28
C LYS A 114 2.46 -0.30 -7.38
N ALA A 115 1.27 0.21 -7.67
CA ALA A 115 0.61 1.20 -6.84
C ALA A 115 0.23 0.64 -5.46
N PHE A 116 -0.22 -0.62 -5.41
CA PHE A 116 -0.53 -1.30 -4.16
C PHE A 116 0.71 -1.53 -3.29
N LEU A 117 1.83 -1.97 -3.88
CA LEU A 117 3.12 -2.05 -3.17
C LEU A 117 3.50 -0.72 -2.52
N ALA A 118 3.42 0.37 -3.29
CA ALA A 118 3.72 1.70 -2.79
C ALA A 118 2.72 2.16 -1.71
N TYR A 119 1.45 1.81 -1.85
CA TYR A 119 0.42 2.08 -0.84
C TYR A 119 0.75 1.40 0.49
N CYS A 120 1.09 0.11 0.45
CA CYS A 120 1.51 -0.62 1.64
C CYS A 120 2.76 0.01 2.26
N GLN A 121 3.80 0.24 1.47
CA GLN A 121 5.09 0.75 1.97
C GLN A 121 5.03 2.18 2.52
N CYS A 122 4.20 3.06 1.95
CA CYS A 122 4.18 4.48 2.32
C CYS A 122 3.08 4.84 3.33
N ARG A 123 1.98 4.08 3.40
CA ARG A 123 0.78 4.49 4.15
C ARG A 123 0.25 3.45 5.13
N ALA A 124 0.67 2.19 5.03
CA ALA A 124 0.14 1.12 5.85
C ALA A 124 1.18 0.72 6.92
N PRO A 125 1.06 1.19 8.17
CA PRO A 125 1.83 0.62 9.26
C PRO A 125 1.39 -0.84 9.40
N ALA A 126 2.27 -1.81 9.11
CA ALA A 126 1.94 -3.23 9.19
C ALA A 126 1.10 -3.51 10.45
N LEU A 127 -0.10 -4.07 10.27
CA LEU A 127 -1.01 -4.37 11.37
C LEU A 127 -0.33 -5.35 12.31
N GLN A 128 -0.44 -5.09 13.61
CA GLN A 128 -0.03 -6.07 14.61
C GLN A 128 -1.04 -7.22 14.57
N GLY A 129 -0.54 -8.43 14.37
CA GLY A 129 -1.34 -9.65 14.36
C GLY A 129 -0.84 -10.61 15.44
N PRO A 130 -1.68 -11.59 15.84
CA PRO A 130 -1.23 -12.72 16.63
C PRO A 130 -0.19 -13.54 15.84
N LEU A 131 0.56 -14.38 16.55
CA LEU A 131 1.49 -15.30 15.92
C LEU A 131 0.70 -16.36 15.12
N PRO A 132 0.94 -16.51 13.81
CA PRO A 132 0.25 -17.54 13.03
C PRO A 132 0.53 -18.95 13.56
N ALA A 133 -0.47 -19.84 13.54
CA ALA A 133 -0.36 -21.18 14.12
C ALA A 133 0.77 -22.03 13.51
N ASN A 134 1.06 -21.83 12.22
CA ASN A 134 2.11 -22.52 11.48
C ASN A 134 3.29 -21.58 11.15
N TRP A 135 3.47 -20.52 11.95
CA TRP A 135 4.53 -19.55 11.71
C TRP A 135 5.91 -20.20 11.82
N LEU A 136 6.75 -19.92 10.83
CA LEU A 136 8.18 -20.22 10.83
C LEU A 136 8.93 -18.94 10.45
N PRO A 137 10.13 -18.71 11.02
CA PRO A 137 10.97 -17.60 10.60
C PRO A 137 11.37 -17.77 9.13
N SER A 138 11.50 -16.68 8.38
CA SER A 138 11.99 -16.77 7.01
C SER A 138 13.41 -17.36 6.95
N THR A 139 13.71 -18.07 5.86
CA THR A 139 15.04 -18.63 5.60
C THR A 139 16.12 -17.55 5.66
N SER A 140 15.82 -16.35 5.14
CA SER A 140 16.73 -15.20 5.17
C SER A 140 17.11 -14.75 6.58
N VAL A 141 16.18 -14.83 7.54
CA VAL A 141 16.44 -14.49 8.95
C VAL A 141 17.26 -15.58 9.62
N LEU A 142 16.93 -16.85 9.36
CA LEU A 142 17.70 -17.98 9.88
C LEU A 142 19.16 -17.94 9.40
N GLU A 143 19.38 -17.74 8.11
CA GLU A 143 20.73 -17.61 7.53
C GLU A 143 21.51 -16.47 8.17
N LYS A 144 20.90 -15.29 8.32
CA LYS A 144 21.55 -14.14 8.98
C LYS A 144 21.92 -14.43 10.43
N LEU A 145 21.04 -15.08 11.18
CA LEU A 145 21.29 -15.44 12.58
C LEU A 145 22.42 -16.48 12.71
N VAL A 146 22.46 -17.46 11.82
CA VAL A 146 23.52 -18.48 11.79
C VAL A 146 24.87 -17.86 11.37
N GLN A 147 24.88 -17.04 10.32
CA GLN A 147 26.09 -16.35 9.86
C GLN A 147 26.65 -15.35 10.88
N ALA A 148 25.77 -14.67 11.62
CA ALA A 148 26.17 -13.81 12.74
C ALA A 148 26.65 -14.62 13.96
N GLY A 149 26.64 -15.95 13.86
CA GLY A 149 26.96 -16.87 14.94
C GLY A 149 25.97 -16.81 16.08
N GLN A 150 24.82 -16.11 15.96
CA GLN A 150 23.83 -15.87 17.01
C GLN A 150 22.92 -17.08 17.24
N LEU A 151 22.82 -17.96 16.26
CA LEU A 151 22.01 -19.17 16.28
C LEU A 151 22.83 -20.34 15.74
N GLU A 152 22.86 -21.46 16.46
CA GLU A 152 23.48 -22.69 15.98
C GLU A 152 22.48 -23.48 15.15
N GLN A 153 22.94 -24.03 14.02
CA GLN A 153 22.07 -24.72 13.06
C GLN A 153 21.34 -25.94 13.67
N THR A 154 21.98 -26.61 14.64
CA THR A 154 21.42 -27.74 15.40
C THR A 154 20.31 -27.34 16.36
N HIS A 155 20.33 -26.11 16.88
CA HIS A 155 19.39 -25.63 17.89
C HIS A 155 18.22 -24.81 17.29
N ILE A 156 18.16 -24.64 15.96
CA ILE A 156 17.08 -23.91 15.28
C ILE A 156 15.68 -24.39 15.72
N PRO A 157 15.36 -25.70 15.76
CA PRO A 157 14.03 -26.16 16.16
C PRO A 157 13.67 -25.76 17.60
N GLU A 158 14.63 -25.82 18.52
CA GLU A 158 14.42 -25.48 19.93
C GLU A 158 14.19 -23.97 20.12
N HIS A 159 14.93 -23.14 19.39
CA HIS A 159 14.74 -21.69 19.41
C HIS A 159 13.39 -21.28 18.84
N ILE A 160 12.94 -21.90 17.75
CA ILE A 160 11.62 -21.65 17.18
C ILE A 160 10.54 -22.05 18.21
N ALA A 161 10.61 -23.27 18.76
CA ALA A 161 9.64 -23.73 19.75
C ALA A 161 9.59 -22.83 21.00
N GLY A 162 10.75 -22.38 21.49
CA GLY A 162 10.86 -21.45 22.61
C GLY A 162 10.26 -20.07 22.32
N PHE A 163 10.45 -19.56 21.10
CA PHE A 163 9.86 -18.30 20.65
C PHE A 163 8.33 -18.41 20.56
N VAL A 164 7.82 -19.43 19.86
CA VAL A 164 6.36 -19.66 19.71
C VAL A 164 5.69 -19.75 21.09
N ARG A 165 6.29 -20.47 22.04
CA ARG A 165 5.74 -20.61 23.40
C ARG A 165 5.70 -19.28 24.15
N SER A 166 6.75 -18.47 24.04
CA SER A 166 6.85 -17.20 24.77
C SER A 166 6.05 -16.05 24.15
N HIS A 167 5.71 -16.15 22.87
CA HIS A 167 5.07 -15.07 22.11
C HIS A 167 3.64 -15.40 21.66
N SER A 168 3.07 -16.51 22.12
CA SER A 168 1.71 -16.98 21.77
C SER A 168 0.59 -15.97 22.10
N GLN A 169 0.80 -15.10 23.09
CA GLN A 169 -0.16 -14.06 23.50
C GLN A 169 0.28 -12.64 23.11
N THR A 170 1.38 -12.51 22.39
CA THR A 170 1.88 -11.19 21.97
C THR A 170 1.36 -10.84 20.58
N LEU A 171 1.24 -9.54 20.30
CA LEU A 171 0.94 -9.04 18.97
C LEU A 171 2.21 -8.46 18.37
N SER A 172 2.50 -8.81 17.13
CA SER A 172 3.60 -8.23 16.38
C SER A 172 3.17 -7.97 14.95
N ASN A 173 3.71 -6.91 14.37
CA ASN A 173 3.56 -6.62 12.95
C ASN A 173 4.71 -7.16 12.10
N ASN A 174 5.74 -7.74 12.72
CA ASN A 174 6.84 -8.40 12.05
C ASN A 174 7.44 -9.47 12.97
N TRP A 175 6.93 -10.69 12.83
CA TRP A 175 7.34 -11.83 13.64
C TRP A 175 8.79 -12.25 13.42
N ASP A 176 9.30 -12.07 12.20
CA ASP A 176 10.72 -12.30 11.85
C ASP A 176 11.65 -11.37 12.64
N ARG A 177 11.32 -10.08 12.69
CA ARG A 177 12.07 -9.09 13.48
C ARG A 177 11.95 -9.37 14.97
N SER A 178 10.76 -9.73 15.45
CA SER A 178 10.55 -10.12 16.84
C SER A 178 11.40 -11.33 17.23
N PHE A 179 11.48 -12.34 16.36
CA PHE A 179 12.32 -13.52 16.56
C PHE A 179 13.81 -13.16 16.59
N GLN A 180 14.27 -12.38 15.61
CA GLN A 180 15.66 -11.91 15.57
C GLN A 180 16.06 -11.18 16.86
N LEU A 181 15.23 -10.25 17.33
CA LEU A 181 15.47 -9.51 18.58
C LEU A 181 15.45 -10.42 19.81
N TRP A 182 14.56 -11.41 19.84
CA TRP A 182 14.46 -12.36 20.93
C TRP A 182 15.70 -13.26 21.04
N VAL A 183 16.21 -13.77 19.90
CA VAL A 183 17.46 -14.54 19.85
C VAL A 183 18.64 -13.69 20.34
N GLN A 184 18.72 -12.43 19.88
CA GLN A 184 19.79 -11.51 20.29
C GLN A 184 19.77 -11.21 21.79
N ARG A 185 18.58 -10.98 22.37
CA ARG A 185 18.44 -10.71 23.82
C ARG A 185 18.84 -11.89 24.70
N ARG A 186 18.65 -13.13 24.23
CA ARG A 186 19.06 -14.33 24.97
C ARG A 186 20.57 -14.55 25.03
N ARG A 187 21.34 -13.84 24.21
CA ARG A 187 22.80 -13.94 24.14
C ARG A 187 23.56 -12.80 24.83
N ALA A 188 22.89 -11.72 25.20
CA ALA A 188 23.53 -10.66 25.97
C ALA A 188 23.91 -11.23 27.35
N PRO A 189 25.19 -11.22 27.76
CA PRO A 189 25.55 -11.51 29.14
C PRO A 189 24.88 -10.46 30.04
N ALA A 190 24.29 -10.92 31.13
CA ALA A 190 23.77 -10.05 32.19
C ALA A 190 24.90 -9.23 32.83
#